data_AF-A0A1L9TX59-F1
#
_entry.id   AF-A0A1L9TX59-F1
#
_cell.length_a   1.000
_cell.length_b   1.000
_cell.length_c   1.000
_cell.angle_alpha   90.00
_cell.angle_beta   90.00
_cell.angle_gamma   90.00
#
_symmetry.space_group_name_H-M   'P 1'
#
loop_
_entity.id
_entity.type
_entity.pdbx_description
1 polymer ?
#
loop_
_entity_poly.entity_id
_entity_poly.type
_entity_poly.pdbx_seq_one_letter_code
_entity_poly.pdbx_strand_id
1 'polypeptide(L)'
;MVQTRSDLKRKAMDLQCSPEFVRDERPAKEQFEKERAFERKYGSGFIMRHPQYHQLMRGITQLITNGAEEWAFDLRDLERSYQITRMVALGWTLEYLIPDISVLPEYQIHRLITRADGFCAQMDWAKLRSLLPPTAASHFGDLMGELLIHLAIHERFFERPFWYLDGKRGPDDPNEDPEFGTKLQYLFERFYKTNPRYGILWKMQTQRLANSGICHRAQDIEFGQYNAERHESVLAGFADDLLISEPFCWLLRDSYPKISPQAEKRRDELVNVLRKGLETMIKCETWTNGQPVLRGIAELGGVRSADKPETKSLHPYTWRPRRELYDGQRILFVPRPGLVYVDSLDCYGFLPQLSVAEVCEAEVIPAYIPKDDEEESDTSEDDEKYGKQDVGDEEWREKNA
;
A
#
# COMPACT_ATOMS: atom_id res chain seq x y z
N MET A 1 -21.05 22.07 -3.97
CA MET A 1 -20.40 21.48 -2.78
C MET A 1 -19.38 20.47 -3.27
N VAL A 2 -18.10 20.74 -3.03
CA VAL A 2 -17.01 19.82 -3.41
C VAL A 2 -17.01 18.70 -2.38
N GLN A 3 -17.40 17.49 -2.79
CA GLN A 3 -17.24 16.30 -1.96
C GLN A 3 -15.75 16.07 -1.72
N THR A 4 -15.34 15.91 -0.47
CA THR A 4 -13.94 15.71 -0.15
C THR A 4 -13.55 14.25 -0.37
N ARG A 5 -12.26 14.00 -0.63
CA ARG A 5 -11.68 12.64 -0.79
C ARG A 5 -11.94 11.73 0.42
N SER A 6 -12.25 12.32 1.59
CA SER A 6 -12.68 11.61 2.80
C SER A 6 -14.12 11.09 2.72
N ASP A 7 -15.01 11.80 2.03
CA ASP A 7 -16.44 11.44 1.91
C ASP A 7 -16.66 10.22 1.01
N LEU A 8 -15.88 10.09 -0.06
CA LEU A 8 -15.89 8.89 -0.92
C LEU A 8 -15.31 7.67 -0.20
N LYS A 9 -14.27 7.87 0.63
CA LYS A 9 -13.66 6.82 1.47
C LYS A 9 -14.60 6.33 2.58
N ARG A 10 -15.30 7.22 3.28
CA ARG A 10 -16.32 6.84 4.28
C ARG A 10 -17.47 6.08 3.66
N LYS A 11 -17.98 6.52 2.50
CA LYS A 11 -19.13 5.88 1.85
C LYS A 11 -18.83 4.47 1.34
N ALA A 12 -17.59 4.20 0.91
CA ALA A 12 -17.14 2.86 0.55
C ALA A 12 -17.02 1.93 1.77
N MET A 13 -16.67 2.46 2.94
CA MET A 13 -16.51 1.70 4.18
C MET A 13 -17.84 1.52 4.95
N ASP A 14 -18.75 2.50 4.92
CA ASP A 14 -20.09 2.38 5.54
C ASP A 14 -20.94 1.29 4.85
N LEU A 15 -20.66 0.99 3.59
CA LEU A 15 -21.22 -0.17 2.88
C LEU A 15 -20.78 -1.53 3.45
N GLN A 16 -19.75 -1.57 4.31
CA GLN A 16 -19.38 -2.78 5.06
C GLN A 16 -20.26 -3.01 6.31
N CYS A 17 -21.09 -2.06 6.74
CA CYS A 17 -21.88 -2.20 7.99
C CYS A 17 -23.41 -2.21 7.84
N SER A 18 -23.98 -1.99 6.66
CA SER A 18 -25.35 -2.44 6.30
C SER A 18 -25.64 -2.10 4.83
N PRO A 19 -26.19 -3.02 4.03
CA PRO A 19 -26.67 -2.67 2.70
C PRO A 19 -27.98 -1.89 2.85
N GLU A 20 -27.90 -0.56 2.94
CA GLU A 20 -29.02 0.27 2.51
C GLU A 20 -29.13 0.15 0.99
N PHE A 21 -29.95 -0.83 0.57
CA PHE A 21 -30.43 -0.97 -0.78
C PHE A 21 -30.96 0.38 -1.26
N VAL A 22 -30.24 1.02 -2.18
CA VAL A 22 -30.82 2.03 -3.06
C VAL A 22 -32.00 1.35 -3.72
N ARG A 23 -33.22 1.79 -3.39
CA ARG A 23 -34.43 1.34 -4.06
C ARG A 23 -34.36 1.88 -5.48
N ASP A 24 -33.84 1.08 -6.40
CA ASP A 24 -34.25 1.13 -7.79
C ASP A 24 -35.78 1.16 -7.81
N GLU A 25 -36.36 2.03 -8.65
CA GLU A 25 -37.79 2.03 -8.92
C GLU A 25 -38.20 0.58 -9.19
N ARG A 26 -39.01 0.01 -8.29
CA ARG A 26 -39.40 -1.39 -8.40
C ARG A 26 -39.93 -1.60 -9.81
N PRO A 27 -39.37 -2.55 -10.58
CA PRO A 27 -39.96 -2.98 -11.83
C PRO A 27 -41.47 -3.11 -11.65
N ALA A 28 -42.24 -2.54 -12.59
CA ALA A 28 -43.69 -2.58 -12.52
C ALA A 28 -44.12 -4.02 -12.18
N LYS A 29 -45.12 -4.18 -11.31
CA LYS A 29 -45.54 -5.48 -10.76
C LYS A 29 -45.70 -6.58 -11.83
N GLU A 30 -46.09 -6.16 -13.03
CA GLU A 30 -46.24 -6.97 -14.23
C GLU A 30 -44.91 -7.55 -14.77
N GLN A 31 -43.82 -6.81 -14.66
CA GLN A 31 -42.46 -7.22 -15.06
C GLN A 31 -41.93 -8.30 -14.11
N PHE A 32 -42.12 -8.12 -12.80
CA PHE A 32 -41.80 -9.14 -11.80
C PHE A 32 -42.63 -10.41 -11.95
N GLU A 33 -43.90 -10.29 -12.33
CA GLU A 33 -44.76 -11.45 -12.59
C GLU A 33 -44.36 -12.19 -13.87
N LYS A 34 -43.93 -11.47 -14.92
CA LYS A 34 -43.36 -12.07 -16.14
C LYS A 34 -42.05 -12.79 -15.86
N GLU A 35 -41.17 -12.19 -15.06
CA GLU A 35 -39.89 -12.78 -14.69
C GLU A 35 -40.07 -14.01 -13.78
N ARG A 36 -40.94 -13.94 -12.76
CA ARG A 36 -41.31 -15.11 -11.94
C ARG A 36 -42.03 -16.19 -12.74
N ALA A 37 -42.88 -15.83 -13.70
CA ALA A 37 -43.55 -16.80 -14.55
C ALA A 37 -42.54 -17.51 -15.46
N PHE A 38 -41.55 -16.77 -15.98
CA PHE A 38 -40.43 -17.32 -16.73
C PHE A 38 -39.56 -18.24 -15.86
N GLU A 39 -39.16 -17.80 -14.66
CA GLU A 39 -38.40 -18.61 -13.70
C GLU A 39 -39.16 -19.85 -13.23
N ARG A 40 -40.49 -19.78 -13.02
CA ARG A 40 -41.30 -20.96 -12.68
C ARG A 40 -41.43 -21.92 -13.85
N LYS A 41 -41.56 -21.40 -15.07
CA LYS A 41 -41.78 -22.21 -16.28
C LYS A 41 -40.51 -22.90 -16.74
N TYR A 42 -39.35 -22.29 -16.54
CA TYR A 42 -38.08 -22.78 -17.06
C TYR A 42 -37.08 -23.16 -15.96
N GLY A 43 -37.23 -22.64 -14.74
CA GLY A 43 -36.28 -22.78 -13.63
C GLY A 43 -35.17 -21.75 -13.72
N SER A 44 -34.65 -21.27 -12.58
CA SER A 44 -33.43 -20.43 -12.52
C SER A 44 -32.21 -21.12 -13.15
N GLY A 45 -32.26 -22.46 -13.30
CA GLY A 45 -31.27 -23.26 -14.01
C GLY A 45 -31.41 -23.28 -15.55
N PHE A 46 -32.47 -22.73 -16.16
CA PHE A 46 -32.63 -22.77 -17.62
C PHE A 46 -31.60 -21.94 -18.37
N ILE A 47 -31.35 -20.72 -17.86
CA ILE A 47 -30.32 -19.84 -18.41
C ILE A 47 -28.95 -20.49 -18.20
N MET A 48 -28.71 -21.10 -17.03
CA MET A 48 -27.44 -21.78 -16.74
C MET A 48 -27.19 -23.02 -17.60
N ARG A 49 -28.24 -23.75 -17.99
CA ARG A 49 -28.16 -24.96 -18.84
C ARG A 49 -28.14 -24.65 -20.33
N HIS A 50 -28.30 -23.38 -20.72
CA HIS A 50 -28.29 -23.01 -22.13
C HIS A 50 -26.86 -23.13 -22.68
N PRO A 51 -26.62 -23.86 -23.79
CA PRO A 51 -25.27 -24.04 -24.35
C PRO A 51 -24.53 -22.73 -24.62
N GLN A 52 -25.25 -21.68 -25.03
CA GLN A 52 -24.68 -20.35 -25.25
C GLN A 52 -24.24 -19.66 -23.95
N TYR A 53 -24.94 -19.92 -22.83
CA TYR A 53 -24.51 -19.43 -21.52
C TYR A 53 -23.24 -20.14 -21.07
N HIS A 54 -23.15 -21.46 -21.25
CA HIS A 54 -21.91 -22.19 -20.97
C HIS A 54 -20.75 -21.73 -21.85
N GLN A 55 -21.00 -21.40 -23.12
CA GLN A 55 -19.99 -20.87 -24.03
C GLN A 55 -19.55 -19.45 -23.63
N LEU A 56 -20.49 -18.58 -23.25
CA LEU A 56 -20.21 -17.25 -22.72
C LEU A 56 -19.41 -17.34 -21.42
N MET A 57 -19.87 -18.13 -20.45
CA MET A 57 -19.17 -18.33 -19.19
C MET A 57 -17.80 -18.98 -19.40
N ARG A 58 -17.66 -19.94 -20.32
CA ARG A 58 -16.35 -20.49 -20.70
C ARG A 58 -15.44 -19.41 -21.29
N GLY A 59 -15.96 -18.54 -22.16
CA GLY A 59 -15.19 -17.43 -22.72
C GLY A 59 -14.77 -16.40 -21.66
N ILE A 60 -15.67 -16.05 -20.74
CA ILE A 60 -15.38 -15.17 -19.60
C ILE A 60 -14.35 -15.82 -18.67
N THR A 61 -14.56 -17.08 -18.29
CA THR A 61 -13.61 -17.85 -17.49
C THR A 61 -12.27 -17.92 -18.21
N GLN A 62 -12.19 -18.25 -19.50
CA GLN A 62 -10.93 -18.26 -20.25
C GLN A 62 -10.25 -16.88 -20.29
N LEU A 63 -10.98 -15.79 -20.47
CA LEU A 63 -10.43 -14.44 -20.42
C LEU A 63 -9.88 -14.10 -19.02
N ILE A 64 -10.56 -14.56 -17.98
CA ILE A 64 -10.20 -14.32 -16.57
C ILE A 64 -9.09 -15.27 -16.10
N THR A 65 -9.07 -16.53 -16.53
CA THR A 65 -8.18 -17.58 -16.03
C THR A 65 -7.00 -17.80 -16.95
N ASN A 66 -7.21 -18.01 -18.25
CA ASN A 66 -6.12 -18.28 -19.20
C ASN A 66 -5.36 -16.99 -19.54
N GLY A 67 -6.07 -15.86 -19.61
CA GLY A 67 -5.42 -14.54 -19.70
C GLY A 67 -4.69 -14.10 -18.42
N ALA A 68 -4.89 -14.83 -17.31
CA ALA A 68 -4.27 -14.55 -16.01
C ALA A 68 -3.26 -15.59 -15.56
N GLU A 69 -3.20 -16.77 -16.20
CA GLU A 69 -2.38 -17.90 -15.77
C GLU A 69 -0.91 -17.51 -15.61
N GLU A 70 -0.44 -16.59 -16.46
CA GLU A 70 0.94 -16.10 -16.44
C GLU A 70 1.14 -14.79 -15.66
N TRP A 71 0.04 -14.23 -15.17
CA TRP A 71 -0.02 -13.06 -14.29
C TRP A 71 -0.38 -13.45 -12.85
N ALA A 72 -0.51 -14.75 -12.58
CA ALA A 72 -0.81 -15.27 -11.27
C ALA A 72 0.37 -15.04 -10.33
N PHE A 73 0.08 -14.28 -9.27
CA PHE A 73 0.99 -14.10 -8.15
C PHE A 73 0.34 -14.69 -6.90
N ASP A 74 1.13 -15.35 -6.06
CA ASP A 74 0.68 -15.59 -4.69
C ASP A 74 0.58 -14.22 -3.99
N LEU A 75 -0.38 -14.04 -3.07
CA LEU A 75 -0.41 -12.87 -2.18
C LEU A 75 0.94 -12.71 -1.45
N ARG A 76 1.65 -13.82 -1.18
CA ARG A 76 3.02 -13.79 -0.64
C ARG A 76 4.04 -13.14 -1.58
N ASP A 77 3.89 -13.26 -2.90
CA ASP A 77 4.78 -12.62 -3.87
C ASP A 77 4.55 -11.10 -3.92
N LEU A 78 3.30 -10.68 -3.78
CA LEU A 78 2.91 -9.27 -3.68
C LEU A 78 3.41 -8.67 -2.36
N GLU A 79 3.18 -9.37 -1.25
CA GLU A 79 3.71 -8.98 0.06
C GLU A 79 5.23 -8.82 -0.02
N ARG A 80 5.95 -9.80 -0.60
CA ARG A 80 7.40 -9.72 -0.78
C ARG A 80 7.83 -8.51 -1.61
N SER A 81 7.10 -8.19 -2.69
CA SER A 81 7.39 -7.02 -3.53
C SER A 81 7.20 -5.72 -2.75
N TYR A 82 6.14 -5.63 -1.95
CA TYR A 82 5.91 -4.49 -1.06
C TYR A 82 6.98 -4.39 0.03
N GLN A 83 7.41 -5.51 0.61
CA GLN A 83 8.50 -5.54 1.59
C GLN A 83 9.84 -5.10 0.99
N ILE A 84 10.13 -5.47 -0.27
CA ILE A 84 11.31 -4.96 -0.97
C ILE A 84 11.23 -3.44 -1.12
N THR A 85 10.09 -2.92 -1.57
CA THR A 85 9.85 -1.46 -1.68
C THR A 85 10.07 -0.76 -0.35
N ARG A 86 9.52 -1.31 0.74
CA ARG A 86 9.73 -0.81 2.10
C ARG A 86 11.21 -0.82 2.49
N MET A 87 11.92 -1.94 2.30
CA MET A 87 13.33 -2.03 2.69
C MET A 87 14.21 -1.00 1.97
N VAL A 88 13.98 -0.78 0.67
CA VAL A 88 14.74 0.23 -0.09
C VAL A 88 14.35 1.65 0.32
N ALA A 89 13.07 1.91 0.58
CA ALA A 89 12.61 3.21 1.07
C ALA A 89 13.21 3.54 2.44
N LEU A 90 13.13 2.61 3.39
CA LEU A 90 13.69 2.76 4.73
C LEU A 90 15.22 2.92 4.68
N GLY A 91 15.92 2.13 3.86
CA GLY A 91 17.36 2.29 3.67
C GLY A 91 17.72 3.69 3.15
N TRP A 92 16.94 4.20 2.20
CA TRP A 92 17.11 5.54 1.66
C TRP A 92 16.85 6.64 2.71
N THR A 93 15.77 6.52 3.51
CA THR A 93 15.44 7.53 4.52
C THR A 93 16.52 7.63 5.60
N LEU A 94 17.00 6.48 6.08
CA LEU A 94 18.05 6.41 7.11
C LEU A 94 19.37 7.06 6.65
N GLU A 95 19.70 6.94 5.37
CA GLU A 95 20.93 7.50 4.80
C GLU A 95 20.82 9.01 4.59
N TYR A 96 19.70 9.49 4.04
CA TYR A 96 19.62 10.85 3.50
C TYR A 96 18.74 11.83 4.26
N LEU A 97 17.97 11.41 5.27
CA LEU A 97 17.05 12.29 6.00
C LEU A 97 17.50 12.60 7.42
N ILE A 98 17.22 13.82 7.89
CA ILE A 98 17.49 14.19 9.29
C ILE A 98 16.67 13.29 10.22
N PRO A 99 17.27 12.71 11.27
CA PRO A 99 16.55 11.80 12.16
C PRO A 99 15.58 12.54 13.09
N ASP A 100 15.98 13.68 13.66
CA ASP A 100 15.15 14.46 14.57
C ASP A 100 14.64 15.74 13.90
N ILE A 101 13.34 15.81 13.64
CA ILE A 101 12.71 17.00 13.05
C ILE A 101 12.71 18.22 13.96
N SER A 102 13.09 18.08 15.24
CA SER A 102 13.16 19.20 16.19
C SER A 102 14.22 20.24 15.82
N VAL A 103 15.14 19.90 14.90
CA VAL A 103 16.11 20.85 14.33
C VAL A 103 15.45 21.83 13.34
N LEU A 104 14.26 21.49 12.83
CA LEU A 104 13.53 22.33 11.89
C LEU A 104 12.77 23.44 12.62
N PRO A 105 12.56 24.61 11.97
CA PRO A 105 11.63 25.62 12.44
C PRO A 105 10.22 25.06 12.67
N GLU A 106 9.54 25.56 13.70
CA GLU A 106 8.21 25.07 14.11
C GLU A 106 7.17 25.09 12.97
N TYR A 107 7.19 26.11 12.12
CA TYR A 107 6.27 26.19 10.97
C TYR A 107 6.49 25.06 9.95
N GLN A 108 7.72 24.58 9.79
CA GLN A 108 8.05 23.45 8.90
C GLN A 108 7.56 22.14 9.51
N ILE A 109 7.78 21.95 10.81
CA ILE A 109 7.28 20.78 11.55
C ILE A 109 5.75 20.72 11.46
N HIS A 110 5.06 21.84 11.68
CA HIS A 110 3.61 21.91 11.59
C HIS A 110 3.10 21.51 10.20
N ARG A 111 3.77 22.00 9.13
CA ARG A 111 3.44 21.64 7.75
C ARG A 111 3.71 20.17 7.43
N LEU A 112 4.78 19.56 7.98
CA LEU A 112 5.04 18.13 7.86
C LEU A 112 3.90 17.30 8.49
N ILE A 113 3.52 17.62 9.74
CA ILE A 113 2.43 16.94 10.45
C ILE A 113 1.10 17.10 9.70
N THR A 114 0.82 18.30 9.18
CA THR A 114 -0.39 18.58 8.40
C THR A 114 -0.41 17.81 7.08
N ARG A 115 0.74 17.69 6.38
CA ARG A 115 0.82 16.90 5.13
C ARG A 115 0.54 15.42 5.38
N ALA A 116 0.84 14.93 6.58
CA ALA A 116 0.56 13.57 7.03
C ALA A 116 -0.86 13.39 7.63
N ASP A 117 -1.81 14.28 7.33
CA ASP A 117 -3.19 14.14 7.79
C ASP A 117 -3.80 12.77 7.44
N GLY A 118 -4.54 12.20 8.39
CA GLY A 118 -5.05 10.83 8.36
C GLY A 118 -4.02 9.74 8.73
N PHE A 119 -2.71 10.02 8.69
CA PHE A 119 -1.64 9.08 9.04
C PHE A 119 -0.83 9.50 10.27
N CYS A 120 -0.90 10.77 10.64
CA CYS A 120 -0.32 11.34 11.85
C CYS A 120 -1.42 11.99 12.69
N ALA A 121 -1.36 11.81 14.01
CA ALA A 121 -2.23 12.50 14.92
C ALA A 121 -1.96 14.01 14.86
N GLN A 122 -2.98 14.77 14.49
CA GLN A 122 -2.90 16.22 14.27
C GLN A 122 -2.81 16.97 15.60
N MET A 123 -1.60 17.15 16.12
CA MET A 123 -1.32 17.90 17.35
C MET A 123 0.07 18.55 17.29
N ASP A 124 0.33 19.49 18.19
CA ASP A 124 1.63 20.17 18.29
C ASP A 124 2.77 19.18 18.54
N TRP A 125 3.92 19.46 17.93
CA TRP A 125 5.08 18.56 18.00
C TRP A 125 5.52 18.27 19.43
N ALA A 126 5.54 19.27 20.31
CA ALA A 126 5.93 19.07 21.71
C ALA A 126 5.04 18.03 22.41
N LYS A 127 3.73 18.04 22.12
CA LYS A 127 2.76 17.08 22.67
C LYS A 127 2.87 15.72 21.98
N LEU A 128 3.06 15.69 20.66
CA LEU A 128 3.24 14.44 19.93
C LEU A 128 4.52 13.73 20.41
N ARG A 129 5.64 14.45 20.48
CA ARG A 129 6.95 13.94 20.90
C ARG A 129 6.92 13.33 22.30
N SER A 130 6.21 13.93 23.25
CA SER A 130 6.13 13.41 24.62
C SER A 130 5.34 12.10 24.75
N LEU A 131 4.52 11.77 23.75
CA LEU A 131 3.72 10.55 23.71
C LEU A 131 4.34 9.45 22.85
N LEU A 132 5.37 9.77 22.07
CA LEU A 132 6.03 8.78 21.22
C LEU A 132 7.00 7.93 22.05
N PRO A 133 7.22 6.65 21.67
CA PRO A 133 8.37 5.90 22.16
C PRO A 133 9.66 6.71 21.96
N PRO A 134 10.62 6.69 22.91
CA PRO A 134 11.82 7.54 22.81
C PRO A 134 12.59 7.41 21.49
N THR A 135 12.74 6.19 20.98
CA THR A 135 13.43 5.94 19.70
C THR A 135 12.63 6.50 18.52
N ALA A 136 11.30 6.38 18.53
CA ALA A 136 10.45 6.97 17.50
C ALA A 136 10.48 8.51 17.55
N ALA A 137 10.56 9.10 18.74
CA ALA A 137 10.68 10.54 18.93
C ALA A 137 12.01 11.09 18.38
N SER A 138 13.12 10.38 18.59
CA SER A 138 14.45 10.79 18.11
C SER A 138 14.70 10.53 16.62
N HIS A 139 13.93 9.62 16.01
CA HIS A 139 14.00 9.24 14.59
C HIS A 139 12.74 9.62 13.81
N PHE A 140 11.99 10.62 14.26
CA PHE A 140 10.72 10.97 13.65
C PHE A 140 10.85 11.51 12.22
N GLY A 141 12.02 12.04 11.84
CA GLY A 141 12.28 12.47 10.47
C GLY A 141 12.44 11.31 9.50
N ASP A 142 13.08 10.21 9.92
CA ASP A 142 13.17 8.97 9.15
C ASP A 142 11.75 8.41 8.91
N LEU A 143 10.95 8.37 9.97
CA LEU A 143 9.56 7.93 9.99
C LEU A 143 8.64 8.77 9.08
N MET A 144 8.77 10.10 9.16
CA MET A 144 8.00 11.02 8.33
C MET A 144 8.41 10.89 6.86
N GLY A 145 9.70 10.72 6.58
CA GLY A 145 10.22 10.49 5.23
C GLY A 145 9.68 9.22 4.60
N GLU A 146 9.67 8.12 5.35
CA GLU A 146 9.14 6.83 4.90
C GLU A 146 7.67 6.96 4.48
N LEU A 147 6.85 7.60 5.32
CA LEU A 147 5.44 7.86 5.01
C LEU A 147 5.30 8.70 3.73
N LEU A 148 6.04 9.82 3.62
CA LEU A 148 5.91 10.71 2.47
C LEU A 148 6.34 10.04 1.16
N ILE A 149 7.34 9.15 1.19
CA ILE A 149 7.72 8.32 0.03
C ILE A 149 6.58 7.37 -0.34
N HIS A 150 5.98 6.66 0.62
CA HIS A 150 4.85 5.78 0.36
C HIS A 150 3.63 6.53 -0.20
N LEU A 151 3.33 7.72 0.33
CA LEU A 151 2.27 8.58 -0.20
C LEU A 151 2.57 9.04 -1.62
N ALA A 152 3.82 9.41 -1.93
CA ALA A 152 4.22 9.81 -3.27
C ALA A 152 4.10 8.65 -4.28
N ILE A 153 4.55 7.44 -3.92
CA ILE A 153 4.39 6.22 -4.73
C ILE A 153 2.91 5.95 -5.00
N HIS A 154 2.06 6.03 -3.96
CA HIS A 154 0.63 5.81 -4.11
C HIS A 154 -0.05 6.85 -5.01
N GLU A 155 0.22 8.14 -4.78
CA GLU A 155 -0.33 9.24 -5.56
C GLU A 155 0.09 9.21 -7.04
N ARG A 156 1.36 8.85 -7.32
CA ARG A 156 1.89 8.82 -8.68
C ARG A 156 1.47 7.57 -9.44
N PHE A 157 1.48 6.40 -8.81
CA PHE A 157 1.32 5.12 -9.51
C PHE A 157 -0.04 4.46 -9.28
N PHE A 158 -0.49 4.37 -8.03
CA PHE A 158 -1.70 3.61 -7.69
C PHE A 158 -2.99 4.40 -7.98
N GLU A 159 -2.99 5.71 -7.75
CA GLU A 159 -4.18 6.55 -7.99
C GLU A 159 -4.41 6.87 -9.46
N ARG A 160 -3.41 6.63 -10.32
CA ARG A 160 -3.44 6.97 -11.74
C ARG A 160 -2.92 5.84 -12.61
N PRO A 161 -3.51 4.63 -12.57
CA PRO A 161 -2.93 3.43 -13.17
C PRO A 161 -2.65 3.53 -14.68
N PHE A 162 -3.26 4.48 -15.40
CA PHE A 162 -3.08 4.68 -16.84
C PHE A 162 -2.05 5.75 -17.22
N TRP A 163 -1.30 6.31 -16.25
CA TRP A 163 -0.45 7.49 -16.43
C TRP A 163 0.59 7.37 -17.56
N TYR A 164 1.01 6.16 -17.91
CA TYR A 164 2.06 5.90 -18.88
C TYR A 164 1.55 5.69 -20.31
N LEU A 165 0.24 5.56 -20.52
CA LEU A 165 -0.36 5.36 -21.84
C LEU A 165 -0.46 6.70 -22.59
N ASP A 166 -0.09 6.71 -23.88
CA ASP A 166 0.23 7.95 -24.63
C ASP A 166 -0.79 8.37 -25.70
N GLY A 167 -1.75 7.52 -26.03
CA GLY A 167 -2.82 7.84 -26.98
C GLY A 167 -2.35 8.07 -28.42
N LYS A 168 -1.14 7.62 -28.77
CA LYS A 168 -0.62 7.74 -30.14
C LYS A 168 -1.46 6.97 -31.14
N ARG A 169 -1.54 7.48 -32.36
CA ARG A 169 -2.22 6.78 -33.47
C ARG A 169 -1.40 5.63 -34.07
N GLY A 170 -0.10 5.60 -33.81
CA GLY A 170 0.83 4.57 -34.26
C GLY A 170 2.27 4.86 -33.80
N PRO A 171 3.22 3.97 -34.09
CA PRO A 171 4.61 4.08 -33.64
C PRO A 171 5.30 5.39 -34.04
N ASP A 172 5.00 5.88 -35.25
CA ASP A 172 5.61 7.08 -35.82
C ASP A 172 4.84 8.37 -35.51
N ASP A 173 3.78 8.33 -34.68
CA ASP A 173 3.01 9.53 -34.34
C ASP A 173 3.81 10.40 -33.35
N PRO A 174 4.26 11.61 -33.77
CA PRO A 174 4.97 12.50 -32.87
C PRO A 174 4.03 13.18 -31.86
N ASN A 175 2.71 13.09 -32.06
CA ASN A 175 1.71 13.79 -31.27
C ASN A 175 1.12 12.88 -30.20
N GLU A 176 1.88 12.64 -29.15
CA GLU A 176 1.36 12.07 -27.91
C GLU A 176 0.27 12.99 -27.32
N ASP A 177 -0.80 12.38 -26.78
CA ASP A 177 -1.83 13.08 -26.02
C ASP A 177 -1.47 13.03 -24.53
N PRO A 178 -0.92 14.11 -23.94
CA PRO A 178 -0.48 14.11 -22.54
C PRO A 178 -1.63 13.92 -21.55
N GLU A 179 -2.88 14.08 -21.99
CA GLU A 179 -4.07 13.86 -21.17
C GLU A 179 -4.66 12.46 -21.32
N PHE A 180 -4.09 11.60 -22.17
CA PHE A 180 -4.68 10.31 -22.51
C PHE A 180 -4.90 9.42 -21.28
N GLY A 181 -3.89 9.31 -20.41
CA GLY A 181 -4.03 8.59 -19.14
C GLY A 181 -5.16 9.13 -18.25
N THR A 182 -5.37 10.45 -18.22
CA THR A 182 -6.47 11.09 -17.47
C THR A 182 -7.83 10.79 -18.10
N LYS A 183 -7.92 10.78 -19.43
CA LYS A 183 -9.14 10.40 -20.16
C LYS A 183 -9.51 8.94 -19.91
N LEU A 184 -8.53 8.04 -19.86
CA LEU A 184 -8.72 6.63 -19.50
C LEU A 184 -9.16 6.47 -18.05
N GLN A 185 -8.57 7.24 -17.12
CA GLN A 185 -9.00 7.26 -15.72
C GLN A 185 -10.47 7.70 -15.59
N TYR A 186 -10.88 8.75 -16.28
CA TYR A 186 -12.29 9.17 -16.32
C TYR A 186 -13.20 8.08 -16.87
N LEU A 187 -12.79 7.40 -17.96
CA LEU A 187 -13.57 6.30 -18.53
C LEU A 187 -13.69 5.11 -17.54
N PHE A 188 -12.59 4.76 -16.86
CA PHE A 188 -12.60 3.76 -15.80
C PHE A 188 -13.62 4.10 -14.72
N GLU A 189 -13.63 5.33 -14.22
CA GLU A 189 -14.57 5.78 -13.18
C GLU A 189 -16.03 5.65 -13.63
N ARG A 190 -16.31 5.93 -14.91
CA ARG A 190 -17.65 5.74 -15.52
C ARG A 190 -18.02 4.26 -15.61
N PHE A 191 -17.09 3.40 -16.03
CA PHE A 191 -17.31 1.95 -16.09
C PHE A 191 -17.50 1.37 -14.71
N TYR A 192 -16.66 1.73 -13.75
CA TYR A 192 -16.75 1.31 -12.36
C TYR A 192 -18.09 1.74 -11.75
N LYS A 193 -18.54 2.98 -11.95
CA LYS A 193 -19.85 3.44 -11.48
C LYS A 193 -21.02 2.68 -12.12
N THR A 194 -20.88 2.26 -13.38
CA THR A 194 -21.93 1.53 -14.11
C THR A 194 -21.99 0.06 -13.69
N ASN A 195 -20.82 -0.57 -13.56
CA ASN A 195 -20.66 -1.94 -13.13
C ASN A 195 -19.24 -2.14 -12.58
N PRO A 196 -19.05 -2.16 -11.24
CA PRO A 196 -17.73 -2.26 -10.63
C PRO A 196 -16.94 -3.48 -11.10
N ARG A 197 -17.60 -4.65 -11.17
CA ARG A 197 -16.99 -5.91 -11.63
C ARG A 197 -16.38 -5.77 -13.01
N TYR A 198 -17.11 -5.23 -13.99
CA TYR A 198 -16.60 -5.10 -15.35
C TYR A 198 -15.62 -3.94 -15.52
N GLY A 199 -15.80 -2.83 -14.80
CA GLY A 199 -14.82 -1.74 -14.80
C GLY A 199 -13.46 -2.19 -14.28
N ILE A 200 -13.45 -2.94 -13.18
CA ILE A 200 -12.26 -3.52 -12.56
C ILE A 200 -11.61 -4.54 -13.50
N LEU A 201 -12.39 -5.47 -14.07
CA LEU A 201 -11.88 -6.44 -15.05
C LEU A 201 -11.25 -5.74 -16.26
N TRP A 202 -11.89 -4.69 -16.78
CA TRP A 202 -11.35 -3.89 -17.88
C TRP A 202 -9.99 -3.28 -17.51
N LYS A 203 -9.90 -2.60 -16.36
CA LYS A 203 -8.64 -2.01 -15.89
C LYS A 203 -7.53 -3.07 -15.82
N MET A 204 -7.77 -4.20 -15.17
CA MET A 204 -6.74 -5.24 -15.03
C MET A 204 -6.30 -5.84 -16.37
N GLN A 205 -7.22 -6.07 -17.31
CA GLN A 205 -6.84 -6.58 -18.62
C GLN A 205 -6.02 -5.55 -19.41
N THR A 206 -6.39 -4.26 -19.32
CA THR A 206 -5.57 -3.18 -19.88
C THR A 206 -4.18 -3.18 -19.27
N GLN A 207 -4.07 -3.29 -17.94
CA GLN A 207 -2.78 -3.32 -17.24
C GLN A 207 -1.95 -4.55 -17.63
N ARG A 208 -2.54 -5.73 -17.72
CA ARG A 208 -1.83 -6.96 -18.15
C ARG A 208 -1.24 -6.79 -19.54
N LEU A 209 -2.09 -6.46 -20.52
CA LEU A 209 -1.67 -6.35 -21.92
C LEU A 209 -0.64 -5.23 -22.11
N ALA A 210 -0.80 -4.10 -21.41
CA ALA A 210 0.12 -2.98 -21.50
C ALA A 210 1.48 -3.24 -20.83
N ASN A 211 1.58 -4.22 -19.93
CA ASN A 211 2.81 -4.55 -19.21
C ASN A 211 3.41 -5.90 -19.61
N SER A 212 2.90 -6.55 -20.67
CA SER A 212 3.36 -7.86 -21.16
C SER A 212 4.79 -7.81 -21.70
N GLY A 213 5.78 -7.93 -20.81
CA GLY A 213 7.20 -7.87 -21.18
C GLY A 213 7.87 -9.24 -21.43
N ILE A 214 7.15 -10.35 -21.28
CA ILE A 214 7.75 -11.70 -21.40
C ILE A 214 7.01 -12.52 -22.44
N CYS A 215 7.75 -13.17 -23.34
CA CYS A 215 7.25 -13.85 -24.55
C CYS A 215 6.34 -15.06 -24.31
N HIS A 216 6.30 -15.63 -23.10
CA HIS A 216 5.25 -16.60 -22.78
C HIS A 216 3.90 -15.88 -22.57
N ARG A 217 3.91 -14.65 -22.04
CA ARG A 217 2.74 -13.89 -21.54
C ARG A 217 1.93 -13.18 -22.62
N ALA A 218 2.52 -13.03 -23.80
CA ALA A 218 1.86 -12.44 -24.95
C ALA A 218 2.50 -12.95 -26.24
N GLN A 219 1.69 -13.06 -27.28
CA GLN A 219 2.15 -13.36 -28.64
C GLN A 219 3.06 -12.25 -29.19
N ASP A 220 2.80 -11.01 -28.77
CA ASP A 220 3.57 -9.82 -29.11
C ASP A 220 3.85 -9.03 -27.82
N ILE A 221 5.13 -8.76 -27.57
CA ILE A 221 5.63 -8.07 -26.38
C ILE A 221 6.09 -6.64 -26.67
N GLU A 222 6.02 -6.18 -27.93
CA GLU A 222 6.50 -4.86 -28.35
C GLU A 222 5.83 -3.75 -27.53
N PHE A 223 4.50 -3.83 -27.35
CA PHE A 223 3.76 -2.85 -26.55
C PHE A 223 4.16 -2.85 -25.07
N GLY A 224 4.47 -4.02 -24.49
CA GLY A 224 4.94 -4.12 -23.11
C GLY A 224 6.34 -3.57 -22.93
N GLN A 225 7.25 -3.84 -23.87
CA GLN A 225 8.61 -3.28 -23.89
C GLN A 225 8.59 -1.76 -24.06
N TYR A 226 7.75 -1.28 -24.98
CA TYR A 226 7.51 0.15 -25.18
C TYR A 226 7.11 0.86 -23.89
N ASN A 227 6.12 0.31 -23.17
CA ASN A 227 5.68 0.89 -21.90
C ASN A 227 6.74 0.75 -20.80
N ALA A 228 7.54 -0.32 -20.79
CA ALA A 228 8.65 -0.47 -19.84
C ALA A 228 9.73 0.62 -20.01
N GLU A 229 10.05 1.01 -21.25
CA GLU A 229 10.96 2.13 -21.50
C GLU A 229 10.37 3.47 -21.01
N ARG A 230 9.07 3.68 -21.23
CA ARG A 230 8.35 4.86 -20.73
C ARG A 230 8.37 4.91 -19.20
N HIS A 231 8.13 3.77 -18.56
CA HIS A 231 8.22 3.63 -17.11
C HIS A 231 9.56 4.14 -16.58
N GLU A 232 10.67 3.63 -17.11
CA GLU A 232 12.01 4.02 -16.69
C GLU A 232 12.30 5.50 -16.98
N SER A 233 11.84 6.03 -18.12
CA SER A 233 12.12 7.41 -18.54
C SER A 233 11.58 8.48 -17.58
N VAL A 234 10.49 8.21 -16.85
CA VAL A 234 9.88 9.21 -15.95
C VAL A 234 10.39 9.16 -14.52
N LEU A 235 11.02 8.05 -14.08
CA LEU A 235 11.39 7.86 -12.68
C LEU A 235 12.36 8.93 -12.19
N ALA A 236 13.30 9.31 -13.05
CA ALA A 236 14.26 10.40 -12.81
C ALA A 236 13.53 11.72 -12.50
N GLY A 237 12.55 12.10 -13.33
CA GLY A 237 11.77 13.32 -13.12
C GLY A 237 10.94 13.27 -11.84
N PHE A 238 10.36 12.12 -11.50
CA PHE A 238 9.61 11.97 -10.25
C PHE A 238 10.50 12.03 -9.00
N ALA A 239 11.71 11.50 -9.06
CA ALA A 239 12.69 11.65 -7.99
C ALA A 239 13.08 13.13 -7.82
N ASP A 240 13.34 13.83 -8.92
CA ASP A 240 13.68 15.26 -8.91
C ASP A 240 12.53 16.11 -8.32
N ASP A 241 11.30 15.87 -8.76
CA ASP A 241 10.09 16.51 -8.23
C ASP A 241 9.97 16.31 -6.71
N LEU A 242 10.15 15.08 -6.23
CA LEU A 242 10.01 14.76 -4.81
C LEU A 242 11.12 15.42 -3.97
N LEU A 243 12.37 15.41 -4.45
CA LEU A 243 13.51 16.01 -3.75
C LEU A 243 13.37 17.53 -3.57
N ILE A 244 12.66 18.22 -4.46
CA ILE A 244 12.41 19.66 -4.35
C ILE A 244 11.06 20.00 -3.71
N SER A 245 10.16 19.02 -3.58
CA SER A 245 8.81 19.24 -3.06
C SER A 245 8.82 19.59 -1.58
N GLU A 246 8.18 20.71 -1.22
CA GLU A 246 7.78 20.94 0.16
C GLU A 246 6.63 20.00 0.56
N PRO A 247 6.56 19.51 1.81
CA PRO A 247 7.54 19.71 2.88
C PRO A 247 8.69 18.67 2.88
N PHE A 248 8.71 17.72 1.95
CA PHE A 248 9.68 16.61 1.93
C PHE A 248 11.14 17.08 1.88
N CYS A 249 11.44 18.11 1.09
CA CYS A 249 12.79 18.63 0.93
C CYS A 249 13.42 19.15 2.24
N TRP A 250 12.62 19.52 3.24
CA TRP A 250 13.12 19.95 4.55
C TRP A 250 13.65 18.80 5.40
N LEU A 251 13.25 17.55 5.10
CA LEU A 251 13.77 16.37 5.78
C LEU A 251 15.16 15.99 5.27
N LEU A 252 15.61 16.51 4.13
CA LEU A 252 16.92 16.15 3.57
C LEU A 252 18.03 16.63 4.50
N ARG A 253 18.99 15.76 4.82
CA ARG A 253 20.23 16.17 5.51
C ARG A 253 20.95 17.22 4.66
N ASP A 254 21.50 18.23 5.34
CA ASP A 254 22.05 19.45 4.74
C ASP A 254 22.99 19.15 3.56
N SER A 255 22.40 19.43 2.39
CA SER A 255 22.95 19.88 1.11
C SER A 255 24.39 19.53 0.80
N TYR A 256 24.59 18.33 0.25
CA TYR A 256 25.53 18.20 -0.85
C TYR A 256 25.34 19.35 -1.85
N PRO A 257 26.43 19.93 -2.41
CA PRO A 257 26.30 20.76 -3.60
C PRO A 257 25.37 20.06 -4.59
N LYS A 258 24.44 20.79 -5.22
CA LYS A 258 23.47 20.21 -6.18
C LYS A 258 24.14 19.29 -7.21
N ILE A 259 25.41 19.54 -7.47
CA ILE A 259 26.29 18.76 -8.34
C ILE A 259 27.40 18.17 -7.46
N SER A 260 27.08 17.11 -6.71
CA SER A 260 28.08 16.28 -6.02
C SER A 260 27.79 14.80 -6.30
N PRO A 261 28.81 13.93 -6.25
CA PRO A 261 28.61 12.49 -6.41
C PRO A 261 27.58 11.91 -5.43
N GLN A 262 27.50 12.48 -4.22
CA GLN A 262 26.52 12.06 -3.23
C GLN A 262 25.11 12.59 -3.51
N ALA A 263 24.96 13.78 -4.10
CA ALA A 263 23.66 14.27 -4.55
C ALA A 263 23.11 13.39 -5.68
N GLU A 264 23.97 12.98 -6.61
CA GLU A 264 23.65 12.03 -7.69
C GLU A 264 23.31 10.65 -7.11
N LYS A 265 24.14 10.10 -6.21
CA LYS A 265 23.84 8.83 -5.52
C LYS A 265 22.49 8.86 -4.80
N ARG A 266 22.19 9.92 -4.04
CA ARG A 266 20.90 10.10 -3.36
C ARG A 266 19.73 10.05 -4.35
N ARG A 267 19.87 10.74 -5.49
CA ARG A 267 18.87 10.79 -6.54
C ARG A 267 18.67 9.42 -7.17
N ASP A 268 19.76 8.73 -7.54
CA ASP A 268 19.71 7.42 -8.19
C ASP A 268 19.13 6.34 -7.28
N GLU A 269 19.43 6.38 -5.99
CA GLU A 269 18.83 5.48 -5.01
C GLU A 269 17.34 5.79 -4.81
N LEU A 270 16.92 7.06 -4.86
CA LEU A 270 15.49 7.41 -4.84
C LEU A 270 14.76 6.94 -6.10
N VAL A 271 15.40 7.06 -7.28
CA VAL A 271 14.90 6.47 -8.53
C VAL A 271 14.69 4.97 -8.36
N ASN A 272 15.61 4.27 -7.69
CA ASN A 272 15.45 2.85 -7.40
C ASN A 272 14.28 2.56 -6.44
N VAL A 273 14.05 3.40 -5.42
CA VAL A 273 12.86 3.28 -4.55
C VAL A 273 11.57 3.41 -5.37
N LEU A 274 11.49 4.44 -6.24
CA LEU A 274 10.34 4.66 -7.10
C LEU A 274 10.14 3.52 -8.10
N ARG A 275 11.22 2.95 -8.66
CA ARG A 275 11.19 1.76 -9.52
C ARG A 275 10.53 0.58 -8.81
N LYS A 276 10.91 0.30 -7.56
CA LYS A 276 10.31 -0.79 -6.76
C LYS A 276 8.85 -0.52 -6.41
N GLY A 277 8.50 0.74 -6.13
CA GLY A 277 7.11 1.16 -6.00
C GLY A 277 6.28 0.90 -7.27
N LEU A 278 6.84 1.22 -8.44
CA LEU A 278 6.19 1.01 -9.74
C LEU A 278 6.04 -0.48 -10.08
N GLU A 279 7.10 -1.28 -9.92
CA GLU A 279 7.07 -2.73 -10.09
C GLU A 279 5.97 -3.36 -9.20
N THR A 280 5.86 -2.89 -7.95
CA THR A 280 4.83 -3.35 -7.01
C THR A 280 3.44 -2.96 -7.48
N MET A 281 3.25 -1.72 -7.95
CA MET A 281 1.97 -1.25 -8.51
C MET A 281 1.53 -2.13 -9.68
N ILE A 282 2.41 -2.36 -10.66
CA ILE A 282 2.10 -3.18 -11.85
C ILE A 282 1.66 -4.58 -11.42
N LYS A 283 2.37 -5.23 -10.48
CA LYS A 283 1.96 -6.55 -9.99
C LYS A 283 0.59 -6.54 -9.30
N CYS A 284 0.32 -5.52 -8.48
CA CYS A 284 -0.97 -5.39 -7.81
C CYS A 284 -2.12 -5.17 -8.80
N GLU A 285 -1.94 -4.25 -9.76
CA GLU A 285 -2.97 -3.89 -10.75
C GLU A 285 -3.23 -5.00 -11.79
N THR A 286 -2.22 -5.82 -12.08
CA THR A 286 -2.36 -6.98 -12.99
C THR A 286 -2.94 -8.21 -12.30
N TRP A 287 -2.99 -8.26 -10.97
CA TRP A 287 -3.46 -9.43 -10.24
C TRP A 287 -4.58 -9.16 -9.25
N THR A 288 -4.26 -8.52 -8.11
CA THR A 288 -5.23 -8.21 -7.07
C THR A 288 -6.33 -7.33 -7.63
N ASN A 289 -5.93 -6.23 -8.27
CA ASN A 289 -6.83 -5.27 -8.90
C ASN A 289 -7.93 -4.77 -7.93
N GLY A 290 -8.87 -3.97 -8.39
CA GLY A 290 -9.84 -3.25 -7.55
C GLY A 290 -9.42 -1.80 -7.38
N GLN A 291 -9.85 -1.15 -6.29
CA GLN A 291 -9.39 0.21 -5.97
C GLN A 291 -8.38 0.17 -4.82
N PRO A 292 -7.15 0.66 -5.04
CA PRO A 292 -6.15 0.71 -3.99
C PRO A 292 -6.53 1.76 -2.94
N VAL A 293 -6.44 1.37 -1.68
CA VAL A 293 -6.72 2.22 -0.52
C VAL A 293 -5.60 2.03 0.50
N LEU A 294 -4.95 3.14 0.87
CA LEU A 294 -4.08 3.18 2.03
C LEU A 294 -4.90 3.32 3.31
N ARG A 295 -4.63 2.46 4.29
CA ARG A 295 -5.23 2.51 5.63
C ARG A 295 -4.44 3.46 6.53
N GLY A 296 -5.07 4.56 6.94
CA GLY A 296 -4.56 5.49 7.94
C GLY A 296 -5.09 5.17 9.34
N ILE A 297 -4.94 6.12 10.26
CA ILE A 297 -5.31 5.97 11.66
C ILE A 297 -6.79 5.60 11.80
N ALA A 298 -7.67 6.27 11.06
CA ALA A 298 -9.12 6.05 11.13
C ALA A 298 -9.52 4.66 10.62
N GLU A 299 -8.98 4.25 9.47
CA GLU A 299 -9.25 2.94 8.87
C GLU A 299 -8.72 1.79 9.73
N LEU A 300 -7.69 2.02 10.55
CA LEU A 300 -7.13 1.06 11.49
C LEU A 300 -7.86 1.03 12.85
N GLY A 301 -8.93 1.84 13.01
CA GLY A 301 -9.75 1.95 14.21
C GLY A 301 -9.18 2.86 15.30
N GLY A 302 -8.13 3.63 15.01
CA GLY A 302 -7.55 4.65 15.90
C GLY A 302 -6.81 4.14 17.14
N VAL A 303 -6.95 2.86 17.50
CA VAL A 303 -6.39 2.25 18.70
C VAL A 303 -5.67 0.96 18.35
N ARG A 304 -4.53 0.67 18.96
CA ARG A 304 -3.85 -0.62 18.86
C ARG A 304 -4.54 -1.62 19.79
N SER A 305 -4.95 -2.76 19.24
CA SER A 305 -5.52 -3.88 19.99
C SER A 305 -4.73 -5.14 19.67
N ALA A 306 -4.39 -5.93 20.69
CA ALA A 306 -3.71 -7.21 20.57
C ALA A 306 -4.59 -8.27 19.89
N ASP A 307 -5.92 -8.15 20.00
CA ASP A 307 -6.90 -9.11 19.46
C ASP A 307 -7.05 -9.08 17.94
N LYS A 308 -6.49 -8.06 17.27
CA LYS A 308 -6.51 -7.92 15.80
C LYS A 308 -5.09 -7.69 15.25
N PRO A 309 -4.17 -8.66 15.40
CA PRO A 309 -2.79 -8.49 14.98
C PRO A 309 -2.64 -8.45 13.45
N GLU A 310 -3.56 -9.10 12.71
CA GLU A 310 -3.44 -9.33 11.26
C GLU A 310 -3.48 -8.06 10.41
N THR A 311 -4.01 -6.95 10.92
CA THR A 311 -4.18 -5.70 10.14
C THR A 311 -3.16 -4.62 10.45
N LYS A 312 -2.39 -4.80 11.55
CA LYS A 312 -1.43 -3.81 12.03
C LYS A 312 -0.32 -4.45 12.86
N SER A 313 0.92 -4.17 12.48
CA SER A 313 2.11 -4.51 13.25
C SER A 313 2.75 -3.27 13.88
N LEU A 314 3.60 -3.50 14.87
CA LEU A 314 4.34 -2.42 15.52
C LEU A 314 5.56 -2.08 14.66
N HIS A 315 5.79 -0.79 14.44
CA HIS A 315 6.98 -0.33 13.73
C HIS A 315 8.26 -0.67 14.53
N PRO A 316 9.40 -1.02 13.91
CA PRO A 316 10.65 -1.33 14.62
C PRO A 316 11.12 -0.25 15.62
N TYR A 317 10.77 1.02 15.40
CA TYR A 317 11.07 2.11 16.35
C TYR A 317 10.25 2.10 17.65
N THR A 318 9.33 1.15 17.82
CA THR A 318 8.65 0.90 19.09
C THR A 318 9.39 -0.12 19.97
N TRP A 319 10.66 -0.46 19.65
CA TRP A 319 11.44 -1.50 20.33
C TRP A 319 11.57 -1.23 21.85
N ARG A 320 10.68 -1.86 22.62
CA ARG A 320 10.75 -2.06 24.07
C ARG A 320 10.23 -3.47 24.39
N PRO A 321 10.72 -4.15 25.45
CA PRO A 321 10.44 -5.57 25.68
C PRO A 321 8.96 -5.90 25.91
N ARG A 322 8.15 -4.94 26.40
CA ARG A 322 6.76 -5.18 26.82
C ARG A 322 5.78 -4.70 25.75
N ARG A 323 5.40 -5.59 24.82
CA ARG A 323 4.36 -5.32 23.78
C ARG A 323 3.00 -4.92 24.38
N GLU A 324 2.71 -5.41 25.59
CA GLU A 324 1.49 -5.13 26.35
C GLU A 324 1.30 -3.64 26.66
N LEU A 325 2.37 -2.85 26.73
CA LEU A 325 2.27 -1.40 26.97
C LEU A 325 1.62 -0.63 25.83
N TYR A 326 1.56 -1.24 24.64
CA TYR A 326 0.94 -0.63 23.47
C TYR A 326 -0.51 -1.08 23.26
N ASP A 327 -0.98 -2.07 24.02
CA ASP A 327 -2.35 -2.54 23.89
C ASP A 327 -3.35 -1.52 24.47
N GLY A 328 -4.45 -1.30 23.77
CA GLY A 328 -5.44 -0.26 24.07
C GLY A 328 -4.95 1.18 23.83
N GLN A 329 -3.70 1.38 23.37
CA GLN A 329 -3.17 2.72 23.14
C GLN A 329 -3.61 3.30 21.81
N ARG A 330 -3.88 4.61 21.79
CA ARG A 330 -4.19 5.32 20.54
C ARG A 330 -3.02 5.24 19.56
N ILE A 331 -3.31 5.08 18.29
CA ILE A 331 -2.31 5.17 17.23
C ILE A 331 -1.96 6.65 17.03
N LEU A 332 -0.69 6.99 17.09
CA LEU A 332 -0.20 8.36 16.88
C LEU A 332 0.32 8.59 15.47
N PHE A 333 0.95 7.57 14.89
CA PHE A 333 1.57 7.70 13.58
C PHE A 333 1.56 6.36 12.84
N VAL A 334 1.43 6.42 11.52
CA VAL A 334 1.44 5.27 10.60
C VAL A 334 2.55 5.51 9.57
N PRO A 335 3.81 5.17 9.87
CA PRO A 335 4.93 5.36 8.94
C PRO A 335 4.73 4.60 7.63
N ARG A 336 4.21 3.37 7.74
CA ARG A 336 3.93 2.49 6.62
C ARG A 336 2.44 2.20 6.59
N PRO A 337 1.67 2.93 5.76
CA PRO A 337 0.28 2.61 5.54
C PRO A 337 0.11 1.19 5.01
N GLY A 338 -0.93 0.50 5.48
CA GLY A 338 -1.34 -0.78 4.90
C GLY A 338 -2.04 -0.54 3.57
N LEU A 339 -1.77 -1.38 2.58
CA LEU A 339 -2.41 -1.32 1.26
C LEU A 339 -3.46 -2.41 1.16
N VAL A 340 -4.70 -1.98 0.89
CA VAL A 340 -5.81 -2.89 0.59
C VAL A 340 -6.38 -2.53 -0.77
N TYR A 341 -6.88 -3.53 -1.48
CA TYR A 341 -7.69 -3.33 -2.66
C TYR A 341 -9.14 -3.64 -2.32
N VAL A 342 -10.00 -2.62 -2.39
CA VAL A 342 -11.44 -2.80 -2.28
C VAL A 342 -12.01 -3.18 -3.65
N ASP A 343 -13.06 -3.99 -3.65
CA ASP A 343 -13.65 -4.54 -4.86
C ASP A 343 -12.64 -5.31 -5.74
N SER A 344 -11.69 -5.99 -5.09
CA SER A 344 -10.78 -6.95 -5.73
C SER A 344 -11.61 -8.06 -6.38
N LEU A 345 -11.23 -8.49 -7.60
CA LEU A 345 -11.89 -9.60 -8.26
C LEU A 345 -11.22 -10.91 -7.88
N ASP A 346 -11.93 -11.77 -7.17
CA ASP A 346 -11.49 -13.16 -7.01
C ASP A 346 -11.66 -13.90 -8.35
N CYS A 347 -10.54 -14.12 -9.03
CA CYS A 347 -10.48 -14.76 -10.34
C CYS A 347 -10.68 -16.28 -10.29
N TYR A 348 -10.75 -16.89 -9.09
CA TYR A 348 -10.90 -18.34 -8.91
C TYR A 348 -12.33 -18.79 -8.62
N GLY A 349 -13.25 -17.85 -8.36
CA GLY A 349 -14.66 -18.16 -8.14
C GLY A 349 -15.44 -18.45 -9.43
N PHE A 350 -16.41 -19.37 -9.37
CA PHE A 350 -17.34 -19.65 -10.50
C PHE A 350 -18.12 -18.40 -10.96
N LEU A 351 -18.24 -17.40 -10.07
CA LEU A 351 -18.68 -16.05 -10.38
C LEU A 351 -17.69 -15.07 -9.73
N PRO A 352 -17.16 -14.05 -10.45
CA PRO A 352 -16.18 -13.13 -9.89
C PRO A 352 -16.79 -12.33 -8.74
N GLN A 353 -16.53 -12.67 -7.48
CA GLN A 353 -17.05 -11.87 -6.37
C GLN A 353 -16.10 -10.70 -6.09
N LEU A 354 -16.68 -9.56 -5.75
CA LEU A 354 -15.92 -8.42 -5.27
C LEU A 354 -15.60 -8.68 -3.81
N SER A 355 -14.33 -8.60 -3.46
CA SER A 355 -13.82 -8.81 -2.11
C SER A 355 -12.86 -7.69 -1.72
N VAL A 356 -12.43 -7.70 -0.47
CA VAL A 356 -11.30 -6.89 -0.03
C VAL A 356 -10.08 -7.80 -0.02
N ALA A 357 -9.03 -7.39 -0.73
CA ALA A 357 -7.76 -8.07 -0.72
C ALA A 357 -6.73 -7.22 0.02
N GLU A 358 -6.21 -7.76 1.12
CA GLU A 358 -5.11 -7.14 1.86
C GLU A 358 -3.78 -7.51 1.18
N VAL A 359 -3.05 -6.49 0.70
CA VAL A 359 -1.74 -6.69 0.07
C VAL A 359 -0.64 -6.59 1.12
N CYS A 360 -0.79 -5.67 2.07
CA CYS A 360 0.12 -5.55 3.20
C CYS A 360 -0.54 -4.92 4.42
N GLU A 361 -0.09 -5.37 5.58
CA GLU A 361 -0.43 -4.78 6.87
C GLU A 361 0.18 -3.38 7.04
N ALA A 362 -0.44 -2.57 7.89
CA ALA A 362 0.13 -1.29 8.29
C ALA A 362 1.15 -1.46 9.43
N GLU A 363 2.22 -0.68 9.44
CA GLU A 363 3.03 -0.51 10.66
C GLU A 363 2.60 0.77 11.37
N VAL A 364 2.43 0.67 12.68
CA VAL A 364 1.92 1.76 13.51
C VAL A 364 2.85 2.07 14.67
N ILE A 365 2.77 3.32 15.12
CA ILE A 365 3.40 3.81 16.34
C ILE A 365 2.28 4.29 17.26
N PRO A 366 1.91 3.47 18.27
CA PRO A 366 0.96 3.86 19.30
C PRO A 366 1.57 4.83 20.30
N ALA A 367 0.70 5.46 21.09
CA ALA A 367 1.13 6.23 22.24
C ALA A 367 1.88 5.33 23.23
N TYR A 368 2.93 5.90 23.80
CA TYR A 368 3.73 5.31 24.85
C TYR A 368 3.51 6.13 26.12
N ILE A 369 2.84 5.51 27.08
CA ILE A 369 2.69 6.02 28.43
C ILE A 369 3.46 5.03 29.30
N PRO A 370 4.63 5.41 29.84
CA PRO A 370 5.26 4.61 30.88
C PRO A 370 4.20 4.38 31.95
N LYS A 371 3.90 3.13 32.30
CA LYS A 371 3.24 2.91 33.58
C LYS A 371 4.24 3.39 34.60
N ASP A 372 3.82 4.30 35.48
CA ASP A 372 4.56 4.54 36.71
C ASP A 372 4.63 3.16 37.36
N ASP A 373 5.78 2.50 37.26
CA ASP A 373 6.10 1.36 38.08
C ASP A 373 6.19 1.95 39.49
N GLU A 374 5.04 2.12 40.15
CA GLU A 374 4.96 2.25 41.59
C GLU A 374 5.70 1.02 42.16
N GLU A 375 6.89 1.28 42.70
CA GLU A 375 7.45 0.55 43.82
C GLU A 375 7.46 -0.99 43.71
N GLU A 376 8.20 -1.54 42.75
CA GLU A 376 9.01 -2.72 43.10
C GLU A 376 10.35 -2.19 43.62
N SER A 377 10.33 -1.75 44.88
CA SER A 377 11.53 -1.59 45.66
C SER A 377 12.22 -2.95 45.72
N ASP A 378 13.29 -3.11 44.97
CA ASP A 378 14.18 -4.26 45.04
C ASP A 378 14.97 -4.17 46.36
N THR A 379 14.28 -4.45 47.47
CA THR A 379 14.90 -4.85 48.72
C THR A 379 15.22 -6.34 48.61
N SER A 380 16.42 -6.64 48.14
CA SER A 380 17.12 -7.85 48.56
C SER A 380 18.62 -7.54 48.67
N GLU A 381 18.96 -6.93 49.81
CA GLU A 381 20.12 -7.42 50.57
C GLU A 381 19.96 -8.93 50.82
N ASP A 382 21.08 -9.65 50.91
CA ASP A 382 21.24 -11.09 51.16
C ASP A 382 21.37 -11.98 49.91
N ASP A 383 22.60 -12.20 49.42
CA ASP A 383 23.43 -13.25 50.01
C ASP A 383 24.79 -13.40 49.29
N GLU A 384 25.83 -13.03 50.04
CA GLU A 384 27.22 -13.44 49.83
C GLU A 384 27.34 -14.97 49.87
N LYS A 385 27.37 -15.66 48.72
CA LYS A 385 27.89 -17.04 48.73
C LYS A 385 28.32 -17.59 47.37
N TYR A 386 29.42 -17.12 46.81
CA TYR A 386 30.27 -18.00 45.99
C TYR A 386 31.73 -17.86 46.37
N GLY A 387 32.15 -18.85 47.17
CA GLY A 387 33.52 -19.04 47.60
C GLY A 387 34.44 -19.38 46.42
N LYS A 388 35.66 -18.88 46.55
CA LYS A 388 36.85 -19.35 45.85
C LYS A 388 36.92 -20.88 45.85
N GLN A 389 37.13 -21.46 44.68
CA GLN A 389 37.80 -22.75 44.58
C GLN A 389 38.87 -22.66 43.50
N ASP A 390 40.11 -22.48 43.96
CA ASP A 390 41.34 -22.79 43.24
C ASP A 390 41.36 -24.28 42.91
N VAL A 391 41.34 -24.62 41.62
CA VAL A 391 41.95 -25.82 41.02
C VAL A 391 42.22 -25.40 39.57
N GLY A 392 43.45 -25.10 39.16
CA GLY A 392 44.51 -26.07 38.93
C GLY A 392 44.66 -26.26 37.43
N ASP A 393 45.65 -25.57 36.84
CA ASP A 393 46.17 -25.84 35.50
C ASP A 393 46.51 -27.33 35.36
N GLU A 394 46.06 -27.98 34.27
CA GLU A 394 46.91 -28.86 33.45
C GLU A 394 46.10 -29.51 32.30
N GLU A 395 46.69 -29.45 31.11
CA GLU A 395 46.74 -30.59 30.20
C GLU A 395 45.45 -31.01 29.45
N TRP A 396 45.15 -30.35 28.32
CA TRP A 396 44.56 -31.01 27.13
C TRP A 396 44.99 -30.30 25.84
N ARG A 397 46.27 -30.47 25.48
CA ARG A 397 46.68 -30.54 24.08
C ARG A 397 47.07 -31.98 23.81
N GLU A 398 46.63 -32.45 22.65
CA GLU A 398 46.89 -33.76 22.02
C GLU A 398 45.85 -34.86 22.23
N LYS A 399 45.53 -35.46 21.07
CA LYS A 399 44.85 -36.73 20.82
C LYS A 399 43.33 -36.70 20.70
N ASN A 400 42.89 -36.48 19.46
CA ASN A 400 42.18 -37.46 18.61
C ASN A 400 41.50 -36.68 17.47
N ALA A 401 41.61 -37.01 16.19
CA ALA A 401 42.37 -37.98 15.42
C ALA A 401 42.21 -37.56 13.94
#